data_AF-A0A9P3WF54-F1
#
_entry.id   AF-A0A9P3WF54-F1
#
_cell.length_a   1.000
_cell.length_b   1.000
_cell.length_c   1.000
_cell.angle_alpha   90.00
_cell.angle_beta   90.00
_cell.angle_gamma   90.00
#
_symmetry.space_group_name_H-M   'P 1'
#
loop_
_entity.id
_entity.type
_entity.pdbx_description
1 polymer ?
#
loop_
_entity_poly.entity_id
_entity_poly.type
_entity_poly.pdbx_seq_one_letter_code
_entity_poly.pdbx_strand_id
1 'polypeptide(L)'
;MGLRFRQTFTLFPGVRLNIGKNGFSASFGAPGATVNVGKRGIRATVGIPGSGISYTQDLYKFGNQQQQQQQQQQQYHRQNLRYIDPQATNYYVPDEGDHMIQSAAVERLTSEGLKPLRDLIITANAQQKEIRADLLEARQEKIRQTDLLQRKKTSLFRRFYKKSIAALEESLPVVRAEVERLEEWEENTKIRIEFDAGEHCAYVYGEVVQAFEGLRQCSHIWDVTSESDVDQFRDRTTASRYLYRKPVQFDFVSNDLIQFEGKAMRFQNVNGDDILIYPGIALIPRADGVFALVDLRELNITGVSTRFIESDSVPRDSEVVGHTWFKANKDGGPDRRFNGNYQIPICKYGELNFYSSTGIREQYQLSQSKPANYFGAIFAMYQEALQQAADKNEAPGRVANQLQHLGE
;
A
#
# COMPACT_ATOMS: atom_id res chain seq x y z
N MET A 1 -5.79 11.05 -32.53
CA MET A 1 -6.01 11.65 -31.20
C MET A 1 -5.49 10.67 -30.16
N GLY A 2 -4.36 10.98 -29.50
CA GLY A 2 -3.80 10.07 -28.49
C GLY A 2 -4.49 10.31 -27.15
N LEU A 3 -5.12 9.28 -26.59
CA LEU A 3 -5.61 9.30 -25.21
C LEU A 3 -4.41 9.51 -24.28
N ARG A 4 -4.46 10.59 -23.49
CA ARG A 4 -3.43 11.00 -22.53
C ARG A 4 -3.82 10.45 -21.16
N PHE A 5 -2.93 9.70 -20.51
CA PHE A 5 -3.22 9.06 -19.23
C PHE A 5 -2.32 9.58 -18.10
N ARG A 6 -2.86 10.35 -17.14
CA ARG A 6 -2.15 10.87 -15.96
C ARG A 6 -2.80 10.30 -14.71
N GLN A 7 -2.10 9.48 -13.92
CA GLN A 7 -2.63 9.03 -12.63
C GLN A 7 -2.58 10.19 -11.64
N THR A 8 -3.72 10.85 -11.45
CA THR A 8 -3.84 12.00 -10.56
C THR A 8 -4.55 11.57 -9.29
N PHE A 9 -3.85 11.69 -8.18
CA PHE A 9 -4.31 11.46 -6.83
C PHE A 9 -4.70 12.80 -6.22
N THR A 10 -5.99 13.06 -6.08
CA THR A 10 -6.47 14.22 -5.32
C THR A 10 -6.33 13.90 -3.83
N LEU A 11 -5.34 14.48 -3.15
CA LEU A 11 -5.05 14.16 -1.75
C LEU A 11 -6.01 14.90 -0.80
N PHE A 12 -6.18 16.20 -1.02
CA PHE A 12 -7.16 17.08 -0.37
C PHE A 12 -7.41 18.31 -1.29
N PRO A 13 -8.43 19.15 -1.03
CA PRO A 13 -8.76 20.28 -1.91
C PRO A 13 -7.54 21.16 -2.23
N GLY A 14 -7.23 21.29 -3.51
CA GLY A 14 -6.10 22.09 -4.00
C GLY A 14 -4.74 21.39 -4.04
N VAL A 15 -4.61 20.12 -3.61
CA VAL A 15 -3.36 19.34 -3.73
C VAL A 15 -3.58 18.03 -4.47
N ARG A 16 -2.83 17.85 -5.56
CA ARG A 16 -2.89 16.66 -6.41
C ARG A 16 -1.51 16.07 -6.62
N LEU A 17 -1.34 14.78 -6.47
CA LEU A 17 -0.11 14.08 -6.86
C LEU A 17 -0.34 13.38 -8.20
N ASN A 18 0.62 13.47 -9.10
CA ASN A 18 0.53 12.93 -10.45
C ASN A 18 1.64 11.92 -10.67
N ILE A 19 1.26 10.73 -11.10
CA ILE A 19 2.20 9.69 -11.52
C ILE A 19 2.26 9.67 -13.03
N GLY A 20 3.47 9.69 -13.56
CA GLY A 20 3.76 9.41 -14.96
C GLY A 20 5.00 8.54 -15.11
N LYS A 21 5.49 8.41 -16.35
CA LYS A 21 6.68 7.59 -16.66
C LYS A 21 7.94 8.03 -15.92
N ASN A 22 8.11 9.34 -15.72
CA ASN A 22 9.32 9.92 -15.10
C ASN A 22 9.26 10.03 -13.58
N GLY A 23 8.28 9.38 -12.96
CA GLY A 23 8.00 9.47 -11.53
C GLY A 23 6.86 10.44 -11.22
N PHE A 24 6.91 10.99 -10.03
CA PHE A 24 5.80 11.69 -9.39
C PHE A 24 5.98 13.20 -9.47
N SER A 25 4.86 13.92 -9.50
CA SER A 25 4.84 15.38 -9.36
C SER A 25 3.66 15.80 -8.51
N ALA A 26 3.84 16.76 -7.61
CA ALA A 26 2.77 17.34 -6.84
C ALA A 26 2.29 18.64 -7.52
N SER A 27 1.00 18.89 -7.51
CA SER A 27 0.33 20.11 -7.99
C SER A 27 -0.37 20.75 -6.80
N PHE A 28 -0.04 21.99 -6.48
CA PHE A 28 -0.63 22.78 -5.40
C PHE A 28 -1.38 23.97 -5.99
N GLY A 29 -2.60 24.27 -5.54
CA GLY A 29 -3.35 25.48 -5.88
C GLY A 29 -4.77 25.26 -6.40
N ALA A 30 -5.46 26.37 -6.65
CA ALA A 30 -6.86 26.43 -7.04
C ALA A 30 -7.02 26.55 -8.58
N PRO A 31 -8.23 26.34 -9.14
CA PRO A 31 -8.49 26.63 -10.56
C PRO A 31 -8.03 28.05 -10.92
N GLY A 32 -7.13 28.17 -11.90
CA GLY A 32 -6.56 29.45 -12.34
C GLY A 32 -5.25 29.87 -11.65
N ALA A 33 -4.76 29.17 -10.63
CA ALA A 33 -3.44 29.41 -10.05
C ALA A 33 -2.88 28.11 -9.45
N THR A 34 -1.94 27.47 -10.15
CA THR A 34 -1.38 26.17 -9.76
C THR A 34 0.14 26.17 -9.83
N VAL A 35 0.79 25.50 -8.89
CA VAL A 35 2.23 25.25 -8.85
C VAL A 35 2.47 23.74 -8.93
N ASN A 36 3.19 23.30 -9.95
CA ASN A 36 3.57 21.91 -10.16
C ASN A 36 5.04 21.72 -9.77
N VAL A 37 5.30 20.81 -8.84
CA VAL A 37 6.63 20.43 -8.37
C VAL A 37 6.90 18.99 -8.79
N GLY A 38 7.96 18.73 -9.56
CA GLY A 38 8.33 17.38 -9.95
C GLY A 38 9.78 17.26 -10.38
N LYS A 39 10.18 16.06 -10.81
CA LYS A 39 11.58 15.75 -11.19
C LYS A 39 12.21 16.68 -12.23
N ARG A 40 11.40 17.32 -13.08
CA ARG A 40 11.84 18.26 -14.13
C ARG A 40 11.94 19.72 -13.67
N GLY A 41 11.41 20.05 -12.49
CA GLY A 41 11.40 21.41 -11.98
C GLY A 41 10.12 21.81 -11.25
N ILE A 42 10.07 23.09 -10.88
CA ILE A 42 8.90 23.78 -10.35
C ILE A 42 8.33 24.65 -11.47
N ARG A 43 7.04 24.52 -11.74
CA ARG A 43 6.31 25.25 -12.78
C ARG A 43 5.06 25.89 -12.19
N ALA A 44 4.90 27.20 -12.34
CA ALA A 44 3.69 27.91 -11.98
C ALA A 44 2.83 28.18 -13.22
N THR A 45 1.53 28.00 -13.08
CA THR A 45 0.54 28.32 -14.10
C THR A 45 -0.52 29.22 -13.48
N VAL A 46 -0.73 30.39 -14.07
CA VAL A 46 -1.77 31.36 -13.70
C VAL A 46 -2.68 31.55 -14.90
N GLY A 47 -4.00 31.50 -14.72
CA GLY A 47 -4.98 31.63 -15.80
C GLY A 47 -6.34 32.04 -15.27
N ILE A 48 -7.19 32.58 -16.14
CA ILE A 48 -8.52 33.01 -15.75
C ILE A 48 -9.47 31.81 -15.92
N PRO A 49 -10.08 31.29 -14.84
CA PRO A 49 -10.98 30.14 -14.92
C PRO A 49 -12.12 30.38 -15.91
N GLY A 50 -12.40 29.39 -16.77
CA GLY A 50 -13.49 29.48 -17.77
C GLY A 50 -13.19 30.30 -19.04
N SER A 51 -12.05 31.01 -19.11
CA SER A 51 -11.69 31.84 -20.27
C SER A 51 -10.86 31.12 -21.34
N GLY A 52 -10.25 29.98 -21.01
CA GLY A 52 -9.25 29.31 -21.85
C GLY A 52 -7.86 29.97 -21.85
N ILE A 53 -7.68 31.10 -21.17
CA ILE A 53 -6.43 31.85 -21.12
C ILE A 53 -5.61 31.42 -19.91
N SER A 54 -4.38 30.96 -20.15
CA SER A 54 -3.41 30.63 -19.09
C SER A 54 -1.99 31.00 -19.50
N TYR A 55 -1.18 31.40 -18.52
CA TYR A 55 0.24 31.67 -18.61
C TYR A 55 0.98 30.69 -17.72
N THR A 56 1.99 30.02 -18.27
CA THR A 56 2.79 29.01 -17.56
C THR A 56 4.25 29.40 -17.59
N GLN A 57 4.89 29.43 -16.42
CA GLN A 57 6.30 29.77 -16.25
C GLN A 57 7.01 28.66 -15.46
N ASP A 58 8.13 28.19 -16.00
CA ASP A 58 9.06 27.34 -15.25
C ASP A 58 9.80 28.23 -14.24
N LEU A 59 9.54 28.05 -12.94
CA LEU A 59 10.16 28.80 -11.85
C LEU A 59 11.56 28.26 -11.51
N TYR A 60 11.74 26.94 -11.66
CA TYR A 60 13.02 26.29 -11.40
C TYR A 60 13.12 25.03 -12.26
N LYS A 61 14.27 24.77 -12.90
CA LYS A 61 14.52 23.53 -13.66
C LYS A 61 15.62 22.75 -12.96
N PHE A 62 15.31 21.53 -12.52
CA PHE A 62 16.35 20.63 -12.06
C PHE A 62 17.14 20.17 -13.30
N GLY A 63 18.39 20.58 -13.39
CA GLY A 63 19.29 20.14 -14.46
C GLY A 63 19.53 18.64 -14.36
N ASN A 64 19.62 17.95 -15.51
CA ASN A 64 20.09 16.57 -15.56
C ASN A 64 21.56 16.52 -15.11
N GLN A 65 21.81 16.41 -13.81
CA GLN A 65 23.07 15.91 -13.27
C GLN A 65 22.87 14.45 -12.89
N GLN A 66 22.83 13.59 -13.91
CA GLN A 66 23.29 12.22 -13.73
C GLN A 66 24.82 12.27 -13.72
N GLN A 67 25.39 12.37 -12.52
CA GLN A 67 26.63 11.72 -12.08
C GLN A 67 27.12 12.35 -10.78
N GLN A 68 27.59 11.47 -9.89
CA GLN A 68 28.22 11.74 -8.58
C GLN A 68 27.30 11.96 -7.38
N GLN A 69 26.63 10.88 -6.95
CA GLN A 69 26.43 10.57 -5.53
C GLN A 69 26.27 9.05 -5.35
N GLN A 70 27.31 8.29 -5.74
CA GLN A 70 27.45 6.86 -5.43
C GLN A 70 28.62 6.56 -4.48
N GLN A 71 29.25 7.58 -3.88
CA GLN A 71 30.34 7.37 -2.93
C GLN A 71 30.22 8.33 -1.76
N GLN A 72 29.27 8.09 -0.84
CA GLN A 72 29.36 8.60 0.54
C GLN A 72 28.44 7.93 1.58
N GLN A 73 27.76 6.81 1.26
CA GLN A 73 26.94 6.08 2.24
C GLN A 73 27.58 4.81 2.82
N GLN A 74 28.89 4.63 2.64
CA GLN A 74 29.66 3.60 3.35
C GLN A 74 30.42 4.21 4.54
N GLN A 75 29.74 4.90 5.47
CA GLN A 75 30.36 5.24 6.77
C GLN A 75 29.43 5.60 7.92
N TYR A 76 28.10 5.48 7.79
CA TYR A 76 27.17 5.56 8.94
C TYR A 76 26.79 4.18 9.51
N HIS A 77 27.43 3.11 9.04
CA HIS A 77 27.35 1.80 9.68
C HIS A 77 28.39 1.69 10.79
N ARG A 78 27.99 2.08 12.00
CA ARG A 78 28.32 1.41 13.28
C ARG A 78 27.84 2.26 14.46
N GLN A 79 26.54 2.30 14.69
CA GLN A 79 25.92 2.49 16.01
C GLN A 79 24.41 2.60 15.81
N ASN A 80 23.71 1.48 16.00
CA ASN A 80 22.46 1.41 16.74
C ASN A 80 22.02 -0.06 16.77
N LEU A 81 22.53 -0.74 17.79
CA LEU A 81 22.05 -2.03 18.23
C LEU A 81 20.66 -1.86 18.83
N ARG A 82 19.70 -2.60 18.26
CA ARG A 82 18.60 -3.31 18.93
C ARG A 82 17.89 -2.57 20.08
N TYR A 83 16.74 -1.99 19.77
CA TYR A 83 15.62 -2.02 20.72
C TYR A 83 14.77 -3.24 20.38
N ILE A 84 14.83 -4.26 21.25
CA ILE A 84 13.93 -5.42 21.21
C ILE A 84 12.79 -5.06 22.17
N ASP A 85 11.58 -4.89 21.65
CA ASP A 85 10.38 -4.83 22.47
C ASP A 85 10.12 -6.24 23.05
N PRO A 86 10.13 -6.43 24.38
CA PRO A 86 9.92 -7.73 25.00
C PRO A 86 8.46 -8.25 24.93
N GLN A 87 7.52 -7.48 24.38
CA GLN A 87 6.07 -7.78 24.42
C GLN A 87 5.45 -8.03 23.03
N ALA A 88 6.20 -7.93 21.94
CA ALA A 88 5.70 -8.25 20.59
C ALA A 88 5.67 -9.78 20.37
N THR A 89 4.55 -10.40 20.72
CA THR A 89 4.32 -11.84 20.62
C THR A 89 4.24 -12.33 19.16
N ASN A 90 5.00 -13.41 18.88
CA ASN A 90 5.07 -14.26 17.68
C ASN A 90 6.00 -13.85 16.53
N TYR A 91 7.31 -13.76 16.80
CA TYR A 91 8.33 -13.99 15.77
C TYR A 91 8.67 -15.49 15.72
N TYR A 92 8.58 -16.09 14.53
CA TYR A 92 9.17 -17.41 14.26
C TYR A 92 10.69 -17.26 14.24
N VAL A 93 11.40 -18.01 15.10
CA VAL A 93 12.86 -18.06 15.12
C VAL A 93 13.28 -19.30 14.32
N PRO A 94 13.92 -19.14 13.14
CA PRO A 94 14.43 -20.26 12.36
C PRO A 94 15.61 -20.95 13.05
N ASP A 95 15.87 -22.22 12.72
CA ASP A 95 17.02 -22.96 13.24
C ASP A 95 18.34 -22.54 12.54
N GLU A 96 19.51 -22.88 13.13
CA GLU A 96 20.82 -22.57 12.54
C GLU A 96 20.98 -23.22 11.15
N GLY A 97 20.84 -22.43 10.09
CA GLY A 97 20.98 -22.86 8.70
C GLY A 97 19.79 -22.50 7.79
N ASP A 98 18.66 -22.08 8.38
CA ASP A 98 17.47 -21.70 7.62
C ASP A 98 17.62 -20.32 6.98
N HIS A 99 17.10 -20.19 5.75
CA HIS A 99 17.04 -18.93 5.03
C HIS A 99 15.65 -18.28 5.20
N MET A 100 15.61 -17.18 5.94
CA MET A 100 14.37 -16.40 6.09
C MET A 100 13.95 -15.75 4.76
N ILE A 101 12.66 -15.85 4.46
CA ILE A 101 12.01 -15.11 3.39
C ILE A 101 11.31 -13.93 4.07
N GLN A 102 11.87 -12.74 3.88
CA GLN A 102 11.33 -11.51 4.45
C GLN A 102 11.76 -10.31 3.60
N SER A 103 10.87 -9.32 3.51
CA SER A 103 11.19 -8.02 2.93
C SER A 103 12.24 -7.26 3.75
N ALA A 104 12.89 -6.30 3.10
CA ALA A 104 13.73 -5.31 3.79
C ALA A 104 12.90 -4.44 4.75
N ALA A 105 13.56 -3.74 5.67
CA ALA A 105 12.89 -2.86 6.63
C ALA A 105 12.04 -1.78 5.92
N VAL A 106 10.82 -1.55 6.43
CA VAL A 106 9.79 -0.65 5.85
C VAL A 106 10.33 0.73 5.48
N GLU A 107 11.27 1.28 6.27
CA GLU A 107 11.89 2.58 6.04
C GLU A 107 12.62 2.69 4.70
N ARG A 108 13.05 1.55 4.15
CA ARG A 108 13.77 1.43 2.87
C ARG A 108 12.90 0.94 1.71
N LEU A 109 11.72 0.40 1.99
CA LEU A 109 10.86 -0.19 0.97
C LEU A 109 10.18 0.86 0.08
N THR A 110 10.14 2.14 0.49
CA THR A 110 9.47 3.19 -0.27
C THR A 110 10.17 3.46 -1.60
N SER A 111 9.45 3.34 -2.73
CA SER A 111 9.96 3.70 -4.05
C SER A 111 10.41 5.16 -4.07
N GLU A 112 11.54 5.46 -4.73
CA GLU A 112 12.14 6.81 -4.74
C GLU A 112 11.15 7.89 -5.19
N GLY A 113 10.31 7.57 -6.18
CA GLY A 113 9.28 8.48 -6.68
C GLY A 113 8.17 8.79 -5.68
N LEU A 114 7.90 7.89 -4.73
CA LEU A 114 6.78 7.98 -3.78
C LEU A 114 7.14 8.69 -2.48
N LYS A 115 8.41 9.01 -2.24
CA LYS A 115 8.85 9.74 -1.03
C LYS A 115 8.06 11.04 -0.78
N PRO A 116 7.81 11.91 -1.77
CA PRO A 116 7.01 13.12 -1.54
C PRO A 116 5.58 12.83 -1.08
N LEU A 117 4.96 11.77 -1.61
CA LEU A 117 3.63 11.35 -1.18
C LEU A 117 3.67 10.81 0.25
N ARG A 118 4.66 9.98 0.56
CA ARG A 118 4.86 9.46 1.92
C ARG A 118 4.99 10.59 2.92
N ASP A 119 5.87 11.57 2.64
CA ASP A 119 6.13 12.68 3.55
C ASP A 119 4.89 13.58 3.72
N LEU A 120 4.07 13.73 2.66
CA LEU A 120 2.77 14.40 2.75
C LEU A 120 1.79 13.62 3.63
N ILE A 121 1.70 12.30 3.46
CA ILE A 121 0.82 11.47 4.30
C ILE A 121 1.24 11.54 5.77
N ILE A 122 2.55 11.50 6.06
CA ILE A 122 3.07 11.70 7.42
C ILE A 122 2.62 13.06 7.97
N THR A 123 2.77 14.13 7.19
CA THR A 123 2.41 15.49 7.62
C THR A 123 0.92 15.64 7.90
N ALA A 124 0.07 15.14 7.01
CA ALA A 124 -1.38 15.18 7.16
C ALA A 124 -1.87 14.32 8.34
N ASN A 125 -1.26 13.16 8.58
CA ASN A 125 -1.58 12.34 9.76
C ASN A 125 -1.20 13.01 11.07
N ALA A 126 -0.06 13.70 11.12
CA ALA A 126 0.35 14.48 12.29
C ALA A 126 -0.67 15.60 12.58
N GLN A 127 -1.05 16.36 11.54
CA GLN A 127 -2.09 17.39 11.65
C GLN A 127 -3.44 16.81 12.08
N GLN A 128 -3.85 15.67 11.52
CA GLN A 128 -5.10 15.02 11.89
C GLN A 128 -5.10 14.60 13.37
N LYS A 129 -3.96 14.13 13.89
CA LYS A 129 -3.84 13.75 15.29
C LYS A 129 -3.99 14.96 16.23
N GLU A 130 -3.42 16.10 15.86
CA GLU A 130 -3.58 17.37 16.59
C GLU A 130 -5.04 17.84 16.56
N ILE A 131 -5.66 17.91 15.37
CA ILE A 131 -7.06 18.32 15.20
C ILE A 131 -8.00 17.42 16.01
N ARG A 132 -7.76 16.11 16.05
CA ARG A 132 -8.57 15.17 16.85
C ARG A 132 -8.45 15.44 18.35
N ALA A 133 -7.27 15.82 18.84
CA ALA A 133 -7.09 16.17 20.24
C ALA A 133 -7.85 17.45 20.59
N ASP A 134 -7.70 18.50 19.76
CA ASP A 134 -8.40 19.78 19.94
C ASP A 134 -9.93 19.61 19.84
N LEU A 135 -10.40 18.80 18.88
CA LEU A 135 -11.81 18.49 18.70
C LEU A 135 -12.39 17.78 19.93
N LEU A 136 -11.63 16.86 20.53
CA LEU A 136 -12.05 16.16 21.75
C LEU A 136 -12.20 17.13 22.93
N GLU A 137 -11.23 18.04 23.12
CA GLU A 137 -11.29 19.08 24.14
C GLU A 137 -12.49 20.03 23.91
N ALA A 138 -12.67 20.53 22.69
CA ALA A 138 -13.75 21.42 22.33
C ALA A 138 -15.14 20.76 22.52
N ARG A 139 -15.27 19.49 22.17
CA ARG A 139 -16.50 18.70 22.41
C ARG A 139 -16.79 18.54 23.91
N GLN A 140 -15.77 18.27 24.72
CA GLN A 140 -15.93 18.19 26.18
C GLN A 140 -16.37 19.53 26.77
N GLU A 141 -15.77 20.64 26.34
CA GLU A 141 -16.16 21.97 26.82
C GLU A 141 -17.57 22.35 26.39
N LYS A 142 -17.97 22.02 25.15
CA LYS A 142 -19.35 22.19 24.66
C LYS A 142 -20.35 21.44 25.55
N ILE A 143 -20.07 20.18 25.90
CA ILE A 143 -20.91 19.38 26.78
C ILE A 143 -20.97 20.02 28.18
N ARG A 144 -19.82 20.37 28.75
CA ARG A 144 -19.72 20.99 30.08
C ARG A 144 -20.54 22.28 30.17
N GLN A 145 -20.38 23.19 29.21
CA GLN A 145 -21.11 24.46 29.18
C GLN A 145 -22.62 24.23 28.97
N THR A 146 -23.01 23.29 28.10
CA THR A 146 -24.41 22.94 27.86
C THR A 146 -25.08 22.42 29.12
N ASP A 147 -24.44 21.47 29.82
CA ASP A 147 -24.96 20.89 31.05
C ASP A 147 -25.04 21.92 32.18
N LEU A 148 -24.01 22.76 32.35
CA LEU A 148 -24.00 23.83 33.34
C LEU A 148 -25.10 24.85 33.07
N LEU A 149 -25.28 25.26 31.81
CA LEU A 149 -26.33 26.18 31.41
C LEU A 149 -27.71 25.59 31.72
N GLN A 150 -27.92 24.32 31.35
CA GLN A 150 -29.19 23.63 31.58
C GLN A 150 -29.49 23.50 33.07
N ARG A 151 -28.54 23.03 33.88
CA ARG A 151 -28.67 22.93 35.34
C ARG A 151 -28.98 24.27 36.00
N LYS A 152 -28.33 25.36 35.55
CA LYS A 152 -28.56 26.71 36.10
C LYS A 152 -29.92 27.28 35.68
N LYS A 153 -30.39 26.97 34.46
CA LYS A 153 -31.72 27.37 33.97
C LYS A 153 -32.85 26.64 34.68
N THR A 154 -32.68 25.35 34.96
CA THR A 154 -33.70 24.51 35.64
C THR A 154 -33.65 24.59 37.17
N SER A 155 -32.61 25.22 37.75
CA SER A 155 -32.48 25.41 39.19
C SER A 155 -33.57 26.33 39.77
N LEU A 156 -34.11 25.95 40.93
CA LEU A 156 -34.98 26.81 41.74
C LEU A 156 -34.32 28.15 42.13
N PHE A 157 -32.97 28.21 42.11
CA PHE A 157 -32.18 29.40 42.42
C PHE A 157 -31.72 30.21 41.19
N ARG A 158 -32.34 30.03 40.01
CA ARG A 158 -31.90 30.68 38.75
C ARG A 158 -31.68 32.20 38.86
N ARG A 159 -32.42 32.89 39.73
CA ARG A 159 -32.31 34.34 39.95
C ARG A 159 -30.90 34.76 40.41
N PHE A 160 -30.19 33.89 41.13
CA PHE A 160 -28.82 34.13 41.58
C PHE A 160 -27.76 33.86 40.49
N TYR A 161 -28.13 33.13 39.44
CA TYR A 161 -27.22 32.76 38.35
C TYR A 161 -27.35 33.64 37.10
N LYS A 162 -28.14 34.72 37.11
CA LYS A 162 -28.42 35.55 35.92
C LYS A 162 -27.16 35.94 35.12
N LYS A 163 -26.12 36.46 35.79
CA LYS A 163 -24.86 36.86 35.13
C LYS A 163 -24.13 35.67 34.50
N SER A 164 -24.11 34.55 35.21
CA SER A 164 -23.45 33.33 34.71
C SER A 164 -24.23 32.66 33.58
N ILE A 165 -25.57 32.71 33.61
CA ILE A 165 -26.42 32.23 32.51
C ILE A 165 -26.15 33.06 31.26
N ALA A 166 -26.15 34.40 31.38
CA ALA A 166 -25.87 35.29 30.25
C ALA A 166 -24.47 35.04 29.66
N ALA A 167 -23.44 34.90 30.50
CA ALA A 167 -22.09 34.59 30.03
C ALA A 167 -22.01 33.24 29.30
N LEU A 168 -22.72 32.21 29.77
CA LEU A 168 -22.77 30.89 29.11
C LEU A 168 -23.59 30.94 27.81
N GLU A 169 -24.65 31.74 27.74
CA GLU A 169 -25.44 31.93 26.52
C GLU A 169 -24.64 32.65 25.43
N GLU A 170 -23.70 33.50 25.82
CA GLU A 170 -22.78 34.19 24.91
C GLU A 170 -21.60 33.30 24.47
N SER A 171 -21.02 32.51 25.39
CA SER A 171 -19.87 31.65 25.08
C SER A 171 -20.23 30.38 24.30
N LEU A 172 -21.40 29.77 24.57
CA LEU A 172 -21.77 28.48 24.01
C LEU A 172 -21.87 28.48 22.46
N PRO A 173 -22.41 29.51 21.80
CA PRO A 173 -22.35 29.63 20.34
C PRO A 173 -20.93 29.65 19.78
N VAL A 174 -19.99 30.31 20.46
CA VAL A 174 -18.57 30.36 20.04
C VAL A 174 -17.94 28.97 20.12
N VAL A 175 -18.14 28.26 21.22
CA VAL A 175 -17.63 26.88 21.38
C VAL A 175 -18.28 25.92 20.38
N ARG A 176 -19.57 26.10 20.06
CA ARG A 176 -20.24 25.31 19.00
C ARG A 176 -19.63 25.56 17.62
N ALA A 177 -19.41 26.83 17.27
CA ALA A 177 -18.77 27.21 16.01
C ALA A 177 -17.32 26.68 15.94
N GLU A 178 -16.59 26.63 17.05
CA GLU A 178 -15.27 25.99 17.12
C GLU A 178 -15.34 24.48 16.83
N VAL A 179 -16.28 23.76 17.46
CA VAL A 179 -16.47 22.33 17.19
C VAL A 179 -16.82 22.10 15.71
N GLU A 180 -17.74 22.87 15.14
CA GLU A 180 -18.12 22.75 13.73
C GLU A 180 -16.93 23.00 12.79
N ARG A 181 -16.13 24.04 13.08
CA ARG A 181 -14.90 24.35 12.33
C ARG A 181 -13.88 23.20 12.39
N LEU A 182 -13.65 22.64 13.58
CA LEU A 182 -12.71 21.54 13.79
C LEU A 182 -13.21 20.23 13.13
N GLU A 183 -14.52 19.98 13.13
CA GLU A 183 -15.14 18.85 12.42
C GLU A 183 -14.94 18.99 10.90
N GLU A 184 -15.22 20.16 10.33
CA GLU A 184 -14.96 20.44 8.91
C GLU A 184 -13.47 20.32 8.57
N TRP A 185 -12.58 20.76 9.47
CA TRP A 185 -11.14 20.65 9.26
C TRP A 185 -10.65 19.20 9.35
N GLU A 186 -11.17 18.40 10.28
CA GLU A 186 -10.88 16.96 10.36
C GLU A 186 -11.31 16.24 9.08
N GLU A 187 -12.46 16.60 8.52
CA GLU A 187 -12.94 16.04 7.26
C GLU A 187 -12.05 16.39 6.07
N ASN A 188 -11.57 17.63 6.01
CA ASN A 188 -10.72 18.13 4.92
C ASN A 188 -9.25 17.67 5.01
N THR A 189 -8.81 17.18 6.18
CA THR A 189 -7.44 16.67 6.39
C THR A 189 -7.30 15.18 5.98
N LYS A 190 -8.42 14.49 5.72
CA LYS A 190 -8.42 13.10 5.26
C LYS A 190 -7.82 13.01 3.86
N ILE A 191 -6.81 12.16 3.72
CA ILE A 191 -6.19 11.90 2.42
C ILE A 191 -7.10 10.96 1.64
N ARG A 192 -7.85 11.54 0.70
CA ARG A 192 -8.49 10.73 -0.34
C ARG A 192 -7.49 10.42 -1.41
N ILE A 193 -7.65 9.26 -2.02
CA ILE A 193 -6.81 8.85 -3.13
C ILE A 193 -7.77 8.46 -4.24
N GLU A 194 -8.01 9.45 -5.11
CA GLU A 194 -8.73 9.24 -6.36
C GLU A 194 -7.74 8.70 -7.39
N PHE A 195 -8.10 7.61 -8.06
CA PHE A 195 -7.26 7.03 -9.11
C PHE A 195 -7.84 7.42 -10.46
N ASP A 196 -7.41 8.55 -11.00
CA ASP A 196 -7.67 8.87 -12.41
C ASP A 196 -6.74 8.00 -13.25
N ALA A 197 -7.08 6.71 -13.43
CA ALA A 197 -6.26 5.68 -14.09
C ALA A 197 -6.59 5.48 -15.59
N GLY A 198 -7.53 6.25 -16.12
CA GLY A 198 -8.13 6.00 -17.43
C GLY A 198 -8.96 4.72 -17.42
N GLU A 199 -9.94 4.62 -18.31
CA GLU A 199 -10.91 3.52 -18.30
C GLU A 199 -10.24 2.14 -18.40
N HIS A 200 -9.15 2.02 -19.17
CA HIS A 200 -8.46 0.75 -19.35
C HIS A 200 -7.74 0.26 -18.08
N CYS A 201 -6.97 1.11 -17.39
CA CYS A 201 -6.29 0.66 -16.16
C CYS A 201 -7.30 0.40 -15.03
N ALA A 202 -8.38 1.18 -14.96
CA ALA A 202 -9.47 0.93 -14.01
C ALA A 202 -10.13 -0.43 -14.28
N TYR A 203 -10.40 -0.76 -15.55
CA TYR A 203 -10.94 -2.05 -15.95
C TYR A 203 -10.00 -3.21 -15.57
N VAL A 204 -8.71 -3.12 -15.94
CA VAL A 204 -7.75 -4.20 -15.64
C VAL A 204 -7.53 -4.34 -14.12
N TYR A 205 -7.54 -3.24 -13.35
CA TYR A 205 -7.53 -3.33 -11.89
C TYR A 205 -8.76 -4.08 -11.34
N GLY A 206 -9.94 -3.85 -11.93
CA GLY A 206 -11.14 -4.62 -11.61
C GLY A 206 -10.95 -6.12 -11.83
N GLU A 207 -10.27 -6.53 -12.91
CA GLU A 207 -9.90 -7.93 -13.16
C GLU A 207 -8.91 -8.48 -12.13
N VAL A 208 -7.92 -7.68 -11.69
CA VAL A 208 -7.01 -8.06 -10.60
C VAL A 208 -7.80 -8.31 -9.31
N VAL A 209 -8.78 -7.45 -8.99
CA VAL A 209 -9.65 -7.61 -7.82
C VAL A 209 -10.47 -8.92 -7.92
N GLN A 210 -11.00 -9.26 -9.10
CA GLN A 210 -11.69 -10.55 -9.30
C GLN A 210 -10.74 -11.75 -9.16
N ALA A 211 -9.52 -11.64 -9.71
CA ALA A 211 -8.51 -12.68 -9.54
C ALA A 211 -8.12 -12.88 -8.07
N PHE A 212 -8.05 -11.79 -7.30
CA PHE A 212 -7.79 -11.83 -5.86
C PHE A 212 -8.92 -12.51 -5.08
N GLU A 213 -10.20 -12.28 -5.43
CA GLU A 213 -11.31 -13.06 -4.85
C GLU A 213 -11.13 -14.57 -5.09
N GLY A 214 -10.59 -14.95 -6.25
CA GLY A 214 -10.22 -16.34 -6.53
C GLY A 214 -9.14 -16.88 -5.59
N LEU A 215 -8.13 -16.09 -5.23
CA LEU A 215 -7.14 -16.47 -4.22
C LEU A 215 -7.79 -16.71 -2.86
N ARG A 216 -8.69 -15.81 -2.44
CA ARG A 216 -9.40 -15.89 -1.14
C ARG A 216 -10.29 -17.11 -0.99
N GLN A 217 -10.72 -17.71 -2.10
CA GLN A 217 -11.53 -18.94 -2.10
C GLN A 217 -10.72 -20.20 -1.86
N CYS A 218 -9.39 -20.13 -1.84
CA CYS A 218 -8.55 -21.27 -1.47
C CYS A 218 -8.82 -21.66 -0.02
N SER A 219 -9.00 -22.96 0.24
CA SER A 219 -9.26 -23.46 1.60
C SER A 219 -8.12 -23.14 2.55
N HIS A 220 -6.88 -23.10 2.04
CA HIS A 220 -5.70 -22.75 2.81
C HIS A 220 -4.80 -21.82 2.00
N ILE A 221 -4.31 -20.80 2.68
CA ILE A 221 -3.30 -19.86 2.23
C ILE A 221 -2.24 -19.84 3.32
N TRP A 222 -0.99 -20.00 2.93
CA TRP A 222 0.14 -19.96 3.84
C TRP A 222 1.14 -18.91 3.40
N ASP A 223 1.70 -18.20 4.36
CA ASP A 223 2.91 -17.42 4.20
C ASP A 223 4.11 -18.32 4.44
N VAL A 224 5.06 -18.34 3.52
CA VAL A 224 6.29 -19.14 3.59
C VAL A 224 7.35 -18.31 4.31
N THR A 225 7.59 -18.65 5.57
CA THR A 225 8.41 -17.84 6.46
C THR A 225 9.91 -18.12 6.31
N SER A 226 10.29 -19.34 5.95
CA SER A 226 11.69 -19.69 5.69
C SER A 226 11.80 -20.97 4.88
N GLU A 227 12.97 -21.16 4.27
CA GLU A 227 13.35 -22.36 3.57
C GLU A 227 14.67 -22.91 4.08
N SER A 228 14.82 -24.23 4.02
CA SER A 228 16.08 -24.89 4.34
C SER A 228 16.46 -25.93 3.30
N ASP A 229 17.76 -26.00 3.01
CA ASP A 229 18.30 -26.97 2.07
C ASP A 229 18.24 -28.37 2.66
N VAL A 230 17.87 -29.34 1.81
CA VAL A 230 17.71 -30.73 2.24
C VAL A 230 18.79 -31.60 1.63
N ASP A 231 19.51 -32.31 2.48
CA ASP A 231 20.38 -33.41 2.03
C ASP A 231 19.49 -34.64 1.78
N GLN A 232 19.02 -34.75 0.53
CA GLN A 232 18.18 -35.85 0.08
C GLN A 232 18.78 -37.24 0.36
N PHE A 233 20.11 -37.34 0.37
CA PHE A 233 20.78 -38.60 0.64
C PHE A 233 20.72 -38.95 2.13
N ARG A 234 21.11 -38.01 3.01
CA ARG A 234 21.06 -38.20 4.46
C ARG A 234 19.63 -38.41 4.95
N ASP A 235 18.71 -37.57 4.48
CA ASP A 235 17.37 -37.46 5.03
C ASP A 235 16.38 -38.45 4.38
N ARG A 236 16.81 -39.13 3.31
CA ARG A 236 16.08 -40.18 2.56
C ARG A 236 14.73 -39.67 2.04
N THR A 237 14.75 -38.48 1.43
CA THR A 237 13.59 -37.78 0.90
C THR A 237 13.84 -37.32 -0.53
N THR A 238 12.76 -37.15 -1.29
CA THR A 238 12.80 -36.61 -2.66
C THR A 238 12.63 -35.09 -2.69
N ALA A 239 12.31 -34.46 -1.55
CA ALA A 239 12.19 -33.00 -1.43
C ALA A 239 13.55 -32.32 -1.63
N SER A 240 13.61 -31.24 -2.43
CA SER A 240 14.82 -30.44 -2.61
C SER A 240 15.03 -29.37 -1.54
N ARG A 241 13.95 -28.97 -0.85
CA ARG A 241 13.96 -28.00 0.25
C ARG A 241 12.84 -28.32 1.24
N TYR A 242 13.02 -27.95 2.51
CA TYR A 242 11.91 -27.83 3.46
C TYR A 242 11.41 -26.40 3.46
N LEU A 243 10.09 -26.24 3.57
CA LEU A 243 9.44 -24.94 3.68
C LEU A 243 8.75 -24.86 5.03
N TYR A 244 9.07 -23.83 5.79
CA TYR A 244 8.31 -23.44 6.96
C TYR A 244 7.28 -22.42 6.53
N ARG A 245 6.02 -22.68 6.88
CA ARG A 245 4.90 -21.86 6.45
C ARG A 245 3.85 -21.73 7.55
N LYS A 246 3.15 -20.61 7.59
CA LYS A 246 2.11 -20.32 8.59
C LYS A 246 0.81 -19.93 7.90
N PRO A 247 -0.35 -20.37 8.41
CA PRO A 247 -1.63 -20.00 7.81
C PRO A 247 -1.85 -18.50 7.90
N VAL A 248 -2.33 -17.90 6.81
CA VAL A 248 -2.62 -16.47 6.69
C VAL A 248 -3.95 -16.23 5.98
N GLN A 249 -4.44 -14.99 6.05
CA GLN A 249 -5.69 -14.57 5.41
C GLN A 249 -5.45 -13.45 4.40
N PHE A 250 -6.16 -13.54 3.27
CA PHE A 250 -6.24 -12.47 2.28
C PHE A 250 -7.63 -11.84 2.34
N ASP A 251 -7.69 -10.51 2.41
CA ASP A 251 -8.93 -9.77 2.60
C ASP A 251 -8.94 -8.45 1.83
N PHE A 252 -10.10 -7.80 1.79
CA PHE A 252 -10.13 -6.38 1.46
C PHE A 252 -10.09 -5.56 2.72
N VAL A 253 -9.38 -4.43 2.67
CA VAL A 253 -9.20 -3.56 3.82
C VAL A 253 -9.53 -2.12 3.46
N SER A 254 -10.03 -1.39 4.45
CA SER A 254 -9.96 0.06 4.53
C SER A 254 -9.03 0.43 5.68
N ASN A 255 -8.25 1.49 5.53
CA ASN A 255 -7.40 1.98 6.61
C ASN A 255 -7.52 3.49 6.77
N ASP A 256 -7.02 4.00 7.90
CA ASP A 256 -7.09 5.43 8.20
C ASP A 256 -6.07 6.25 7.41
N LEU A 257 -5.01 5.61 6.89
CA LEU A 257 -3.95 6.28 6.13
C LEU A 257 -4.42 6.75 4.75
N ILE A 258 -5.29 5.97 4.11
CA ILE A 258 -5.76 6.21 2.75
C ILE A 258 -7.25 5.93 2.68
N GLN A 259 -8.03 6.99 2.46
CA GLN A 259 -9.44 6.84 2.12
C GLN A 259 -9.59 6.44 0.66
N PHE A 260 -10.03 5.21 0.44
CA PHE A 260 -10.29 4.65 -0.88
C PHE A 260 -11.67 3.99 -0.89
N GLU A 261 -12.52 4.39 -1.84
CA GLU A 261 -13.88 3.86 -1.98
C GLU A 261 -13.92 2.48 -2.66
N GLY A 262 -12.82 2.09 -3.32
CA GLY A 262 -12.70 0.79 -3.97
C GLY A 262 -12.20 -0.32 -3.04
N LYS A 263 -11.89 -1.46 -3.65
CA LYS A 263 -11.38 -2.65 -2.95
C LYS A 263 -9.85 -2.64 -2.94
N ALA A 264 -9.23 -2.34 -1.79
CA ALA A 264 -7.79 -2.52 -1.58
C ALA A 264 -7.52 -3.94 -1.06
N MET A 265 -6.59 -4.65 -1.69
CA MET A 265 -6.28 -6.05 -1.42
C MET A 265 -5.22 -6.16 -0.33
N ARG A 266 -5.49 -6.87 0.75
CA ARG A 266 -4.56 -7.15 1.84
C ARG A 266 -3.97 -8.54 1.71
N PHE A 267 -2.65 -8.61 1.68
CA PHE A 267 -1.86 -9.82 1.82
C PHE A 267 -1.26 -9.83 3.23
N GLN A 268 -1.78 -10.68 4.10
CA GLN A 268 -1.26 -10.79 5.46
C GLN A 268 0.16 -11.36 5.44
N ASN A 269 1.06 -10.80 6.26
CA ASN A 269 2.45 -11.23 6.36
C ASN A 269 2.76 -11.65 7.82
N VAL A 270 3.43 -12.79 8.01
CA VAL A 270 3.84 -13.27 9.33
C VAL A 270 5.23 -12.76 9.70
N ASN A 271 6.13 -12.66 8.73
CA ASN A 271 7.51 -12.23 8.93
C ASN A 271 7.70 -10.71 8.85
N GLY A 272 6.63 -9.96 8.62
CA GLY A 272 6.68 -8.52 8.43
C GLY A 272 5.30 -7.90 8.47
N ASP A 273 5.23 -6.68 7.97
CA ASP A 273 4.01 -5.91 7.89
C ASP A 273 3.18 -6.31 6.65
N ASP A 274 1.85 -6.26 6.78
CA ASP A 274 0.91 -6.62 5.71
C ASP A 274 1.12 -5.78 4.44
N ILE A 275 0.96 -6.38 3.26
CA ILE A 275 1.05 -5.66 1.98
C ILE A 275 -0.36 -5.33 1.51
N LEU A 276 -0.65 -4.03 1.40
CA LEU A 276 -1.94 -3.51 0.92
C LEU A 276 -1.78 -3.01 -0.52
N ILE A 277 -2.43 -3.65 -1.48
CA ILE A 277 -2.40 -3.26 -2.89
C ILE A 277 -3.62 -2.39 -3.21
N TYR A 278 -3.35 -1.16 -3.63
CA TYR A 278 -4.29 -0.19 -4.18
C TYR A 278 -4.01 -0.01 -5.69
N PRO A 279 -4.87 0.67 -6.46
CA PRO A 279 -4.57 0.92 -7.87
C PRO A 279 -3.24 1.67 -8.10
N GLY A 280 -2.22 1.00 -8.62
CA GLY A 280 -0.93 1.62 -8.97
C GLY A 280 0.04 1.85 -7.81
N ILE A 281 -0.35 1.66 -6.54
CA ILE A 281 0.58 1.66 -5.39
C ILE A 281 0.32 0.48 -4.44
N ALA A 282 1.36 -0.02 -3.80
CA ALA A 282 1.27 -0.85 -2.60
C ALA A 282 1.65 -0.02 -1.36
N LEU A 283 0.91 -0.21 -0.28
CA LEU A 283 1.15 0.39 1.04
C LEU A 283 1.49 -0.72 2.03
N ILE A 284 2.56 -0.55 2.79
CA ILE A 284 2.99 -1.50 3.83
C ILE A 284 2.99 -0.73 5.16
N PRO A 285 1.89 -0.77 5.92
CA PRO A 285 1.78 -0.03 7.18
C PRO A 285 2.31 -0.86 8.36
N ARG A 286 3.03 -0.22 9.26
CA ARG A 286 3.49 -0.80 10.52
C ARG A 286 2.69 -0.27 11.70
N ALA A 287 2.60 -1.07 12.76
CA ALA A 287 1.87 -0.74 13.99
C ALA A 287 2.37 0.53 14.69
N ASP A 288 3.64 0.91 14.54
CA ASP A 288 4.24 2.13 15.11
C ASP A 288 3.89 3.41 14.34
N GLY A 289 3.15 3.28 13.23
CA GLY A 289 2.75 4.38 12.34
C GLY A 289 3.72 4.67 11.21
N VAL A 290 4.86 3.98 11.14
CA VAL A 290 5.74 4.01 9.95
C VAL A 290 5.08 3.24 8.82
N PHE A 291 5.27 3.66 7.58
CA PHE A 291 4.76 2.93 6.43
C PHE A 291 5.65 3.12 5.20
N ALA A 292 5.55 2.18 4.26
CA ALA A 292 6.19 2.25 2.96
C ALA A 292 5.17 2.36 1.83
N LEU A 293 5.56 3.05 0.76
CA LEU A 293 4.79 3.12 -0.49
C LEU A 293 5.62 2.58 -1.65
N VAL A 294 5.11 1.59 -2.35
CA VAL A 294 5.80 0.97 -3.49
C VAL A 294 4.97 1.19 -4.75
N ASP A 295 5.63 1.63 -5.82
CA ASP A 295 5.00 1.76 -7.13
C ASP A 295 4.74 0.35 -7.68
N LEU A 296 3.52 0.04 -8.10
CA LEU A 296 3.22 -1.32 -8.58
C LEU A 296 4.00 -1.68 -9.85
N ARG A 297 4.55 -0.71 -10.57
CA ARG A 297 5.47 -0.99 -11.70
C ARG A 297 6.80 -1.57 -11.24
N GLU A 298 7.17 -1.38 -9.97
CA GLU A 298 8.41 -1.90 -9.37
C GLU A 298 8.18 -3.18 -8.55
N LEU A 299 6.92 -3.52 -8.26
CA LEU A 299 6.53 -4.72 -7.52
C LEU A 299 6.14 -5.84 -8.47
N ASN A 300 6.96 -6.88 -8.58
CA ASN A 300 6.64 -8.04 -9.39
C ASN A 300 5.88 -9.08 -8.55
N ILE A 301 4.79 -9.60 -9.11
CA ILE A 301 4.03 -10.69 -8.50
C ILE A 301 3.87 -11.79 -9.53
N THR A 302 4.38 -12.97 -9.21
CA THR A 302 4.31 -14.15 -10.10
C THR A 302 3.55 -15.28 -9.43
N GLY A 303 2.64 -15.90 -10.17
CA GLY A 303 1.93 -17.10 -9.76
C GLY A 303 2.40 -18.31 -10.55
N VAL A 304 2.84 -19.35 -9.87
CA VAL A 304 3.31 -20.60 -10.48
C VAL A 304 2.69 -21.81 -9.81
N SER A 305 2.65 -22.93 -10.53
CA SER A 305 2.22 -24.21 -9.97
C SER A 305 3.42 -24.98 -9.46
N THR A 306 3.30 -25.54 -8.26
CA THR A 306 4.36 -26.34 -7.62
C THR A 306 3.84 -27.72 -7.25
N ARG A 307 4.74 -28.69 -7.19
CA ARG A 307 4.46 -30.02 -6.60
C ARG A 307 5.00 -30.01 -5.18
N PHE A 308 4.12 -30.10 -4.19
CA PHE A 308 4.47 -30.05 -2.78
C PHE A 308 4.19 -31.39 -2.11
N ILE A 309 5.15 -31.90 -1.34
CA ILE A 309 4.99 -33.13 -0.54
C ILE A 309 4.30 -32.71 0.76
N GLU A 310 3.01 -33.03 0.90
CA GLU A 310 2.19 -32.61 2.03
C GLU A 310 2.26 -33.66 3.13
N SER A 311 3.13 -33.43 4.11
CA SER A 311 3.28 -34.31 5.28
C SER A 311 2.17 -34.14 6.31
N ASP A 312 1.45 -33.01 6.28
CA ASP A 312 0.34 -32.74 7.18
C ASP A 312 -1.00 -33.14 6.53
N SER A 313 -2.11 -32.56 7.00
CA SER A 313 -3.43 -32.80 6.42
C SER A 313 -3.59 -32.07 5.08
N VAL A 314 -3.90 -32.82 4.03
CA VAL A 314 -4.22 -32.25 2.71
C VAL A 314 -5.53 -31.43 2.78
N PRO A 315 -5.53 -30.15 2.35
CA PRO A 315 -6.74 -29.37 2.22
C PRO A 315 -7.74 -30.00 1.27
N ARG A 316 -9.03 -29.82 1.55
CA ARG A 316 -10.12 -30.48 0.80
C ARG A 316 -10.20 -30.09 -0.67
N ASP A 317 -9.70 -28.91 -1.01
CA ASP A 317 -9.74 -28.34 -2.35
C ASP A 317 -8.44 -28.56 -3.14
N SER A 318 -7.49 -29.30 -2.56
CA SER A 318 -6.19 -29.58 -3.15
C SER A 318 -6.25 -30.71 -4.18
N GLU A 319 -5.54 -30.52 -5.29
CA GLU A 319 -5.35 -31.55 -6.32
C GLU A 319 -4.16 -32.44 -5.95
N VAL A 320 -4.40 -33.71 -5.59
CA VAL A 320 -3.33 -34.70 -5.36
C VAL A 320 -2.87 -35.28 -6.70
N VAL A 321 -1.62 -35.01 -7.08
CA VAL A 321 -1.02 -35.34 -8.39
C VAL A 321 0.01 -36.47 -8.32
N GLY A 322 0.11 -37.14 -7.18
CA GLY A 322 1.00 -38.28 -6.96
C GLY A 322 1.17 -38.59 -5.49
N HIS A 323 2.00 -39.58 -5.21
CA HIS A 323 2.42 -39.94 -3.86
C HIS A 323 3.92 -40.23 -3.86
N THR A 324 4.58 -39.98 -2.74
CA THR A 324 5.96 -40.39 -2.44
C THR A 324 5.98 -41.22 -1.17
N TRP A 325 7.13 -41.76 -0.78
CA TRP A 325 7.31 -42.46 0.49
C TRP A 325 7.99 -41.55 1.51
N PHE A 326 7.60 -41.65 2.79
CA PHE A 326 8.23 -40.90 3.89
C PHE A 326 9.75 -41.17 3.97
N LYS A 327 10.14 -42.43 3.70
CA LYS A 327 11.53 -42.79 3.41
C LYS A 327 11.63 -43.40 2.02
N ALA A 328 12.28 -42.68 1.11
CA ALA A 328 12.41 -43.05 -0.30
C ALA A 328 13.85 -43.43 -0.66
N ASN A 329 13.97 -44.45 -1.52
CA ASN A 329 15.22 -44.79 -2.20
C ASN A 329 15.47 -43.81 -3.37
N LYS A 330 16.66 -43.89 -4.00
CA LYS A 330 17.03 -43.03 -5.14
C LYS A 330 16.11 -43.20 -6.36
N ASP A 331 15.47 -44.36 -6.50
CA ASP A 331 14.49 -44.67 -7.55
C ASP A 331 13.07 -44.16 -7.21
N GLY A 332 12.87 -43.54 -6.04
CA GLY A 332 11.56 -43.08 -5.54
C GLY A 332 10.70 -44.17 -4.90
N GLY A 333 11.17 -45.42 -4.85
CA GLY A 333 10.48 -46.53 -4.19
C GLY A 333 10.61 -46.49 -2.65
N PRO A 334 9.82 -47.31 -1.92
CA PRO A 334 9.90 -47.35 -0.46
C PRO A 334 11.24 -47.91 0.02
N ASP A 335 11.90 -47.21 0.93
CA ASP A 335 13.01 -47.80 1.70
C ASP A 335 12.44 -48.79 2.72
N ARG A 336 12.54 -50.09 2.40
CA ARG A 336 11.99 -51.20 3.19
C ARG A 336 12.75 -51.49 4.48
N ARG A 337 13.89 -50.82 4.73
CA ARG A 337 14.63 -50.95 5.99
C ARG A 337 13.92 -50.25 7.15
N PHE A 338 13.04 -49.30 6.85
CA PHE A 338 12.28 -48.55 7.85
C PHE A 338 10.92 -49.21 8.08
N ASN A 339 10.73 -49.76 9.30
CA ASN A 339 9.43 -50.28 9.71
C ASN A 339 8.42 -49.14 9.86
N GLY A 340 7.18 -49.33 9.37
CA GLY A 340 6.14 -48.30 9.41
C GLY A 340 6.27 -47.18 8.37
N ASN A 341 7.10 -47.36 7.32
CA ASN A 341 7.20 -46.40 6.21
C ASN A 341 5.85 -46.28 5.47
N TYR A 342 5.35 -45.06 5.28
CA TYR A 342 4.05 -44.77 4.71
C TYR A 342 4.15 -43.82 3.51
N GLN A 343 3.09 -43.79 2.71
CA GLN A 343 2.99 -42.89 1.56
C GLN A 343 2.53 -41.50 1.98
N ILE A 344 3.11 -40.48 1.34
CA ILE A 344 2.80 -39.07 1.53
C ILE A 344 2.27 -38.51 0.22
N PRO A 345 1.14 -37.80 0.23
CA PRO A 345 0.58 -37.19 -0.98
C PRO A 345 1.47 -36.08 -1.53
N ILE A 346 1.53 -35.99 -2.86
CA ILE A 346 2.12 -34.87 -3.59
C ILE A 346 0.96 -34.02 -4.11
N CYS A 347 0.77 -32.85 -3.55
CA CYS A 347 -0.28 -31.92 -3.92
C CYS A 347 0.22 -30.89 -4.94
N LYS A 348 -0.67 -30.44 -5.82
CA LYS A 348 -0.38 -29.37 -6.78
C LYS A 348 -0.86 -28.03 -6.24
N TYR A 349 0.05 -27.32 -5.59
CA TYR A 349 -0.21 -26.02 -4.98
C TYR A 349 0.13 -24.86 -5.91
N GLY A 350 -0.43 -23.70 -5.58
CA GLY A 350 0.00 -22.43 -6.15
C GLY A 350 1.09 -21.82 -5.29
N GLU A 351 2.13 -21.27 -5.89
CA GLU A 351 3.07 -20.37 -5.24
C GLU A 351 2.90 -18.97 -5.81
N LEU A 352 2.77 -17.99 -4.93
CA LEU A 352 2.66 -16.58 -5.28
C LEU A 352 3.89 -15.86 -4.71
N ASN A 353 4.79 -15.41 -5.59
CA ASN A 353 6.05 -14.79 -5.20
C ASN A 353 6.02 -13.29 -5.46
N PHE A 354 6.40 -12.51 -4.46
CA PHE A 354 6.48 -11.05 -4.50
C PHE A 354 7.94 -10.65 -4.45
N TYR A 355 8.36 -9.79 -5.38
CA TYR A 355 9.70 -9.22 -5.33
C TYR A 355 9.75 -7.81 -5.92
N SER A 356 10.53 -6.93 -5.31
CA SER A 356 10.77 -5.58 -5.84
C SER A 356 12.25 -5.19 -5.76
N SER A 357 12.61 -4.19 -6.56
CA SER A 357 13.94 -3.56 -6.45
C SER A 357 14.13 -2.77 -5.14
N THR A 358 13.03 -2.39 -4.48
CA THR A 358 13.05 -1.73 -3.17
C THR A 358 13.33 -2.69 -2.01
N GLY A 359 13.32 -4.01 -2.27
CA GLY A 359 13.63 -5.05 -1.30
C GLY A 359 12.43 -5.80 -0.75
N ILE A 360 11.26 -5.75 -1.42
CA ILE A 360 10.16 -6.66 -1.11
C ILE A 360 10.60 -8.08 -1.49
N ARG A 361 10.37 -9.04 -0.60
CA ARG A 361 10.56 -10.47 -0.85
C ARG A 361 9.60 -11.26 0.03
N GLU A 362 8.47 -11.66 -0.53
CA GLU A 362 7.47 -12.49 0.16
C GLU A 362 7.07 -13.68 -0.72
N GLN A 363 6.67 -14.78 -0.08
CA GLN A 363 6.22 -15.96 -0.79
C GLN A 363 5.01 -16.56 -0.09
N TYR A 364 3.93 -16.76 -0.85
CA TYR A 364 2.74 -17.45 -0.38
C TYR A 364 2.56 -18.77 -1.08
N GLN A 365 1.97 -19.73 -0.37
CA GLN A 365 1.51 -20.98 -0.94
C GLN A 365 0.00 -21.11 -0.77
N LEU A 366 -0.67 -21.57 -1.82
CA LEU A 366 -2.13 -21.70 -1.87
C LEU A 366 -2.49 -23.15 -2.18
N SER A 367 -3.54 -23.65 -1.52
CA SER A 367 -4.04 -25.02 -1.73
C SER A 367 -4.47 -25.31 -3.17
N GLN A 368 -4.77 -24.27 -3.96
CA GLN A 368 -5.05 -24.36 -5.39
C GLN A 368 -4.03 -23.61 -6.25
N SER A 369 -3.59 -24.26 -7.33
CA SER A 369 -2.64 -23.68 -8.28
C SER A 369 -3.25 -22.68 -9.27
N LYS A 370 -4.48 -22.93 -9.75
CA LYS A 370 -5.11 -22.11 -10.80
C LYS A 370 -5.31 -20.65 -10.37
N PRO A 371 -5.86 -20.34 -9.17
CA PRO A 371 -6.03 -18.97 -8.74
C PRO A 371 -4.70 -18.20 -8.65
N ALA A 372 -3.64 -18.85 -8.14
CA ALA A 372 -2.30 -18.25 -8.05
C ALA A 372 -1.76 -17.85 -9.44
N ASN A 373 -1.74 -18.79 -10.39
CA ASN A 373 -1.28 -18.53 -11.76
C ASN A 373 -2.10 -17.41 -12.42
N TYR A 374 -3.43 -17.46 -12.26
CA TYR A 374 -4.34 -16.48 -12.85
C TYR A 374 -4.08 -15.07 -12.29
N PHE A 375 -3.95 -14.95 -10.96
CA PHE A 375 -3.64 -13.66 -10.33
C PHE A 375 -2.31 -13.09 -10.82
N GLY A 376 -1.24 -13.89 -10.87
CA GLY A 376 0.05 -13.44 -11.38
C GLY A 376 -0.02 -12.95 -12.83
N ALA A 377 -0.76 -13.66 -13.69
CA ALA A 377 -0.94 -13.26 -15.10
C ALA A 377 -1.72 -11.95 -15.25
N ILE A 378 -2.85 -11.80 -14.55
CA ILE A 378 -3.68 -10.59 -14.59
C ILE A 378 -2.93 -9.40 -13.96
N PHE A 379 -2.16 -9.64 -12.90
CA PHE A 379 -1.33 -8.60 -12.30
C PHE A 379 -0.24 -8.10 -13.27
N ALA A 380 0.42 -9.00 -14.00
CA ALA A 380 1.38 -8.60 -15.03
C ALA A 380 0.73 -7.74 -16.14
N MET A 381 -0.48 -8.12 -16.59
CA MET A 381 -1.26 -7.29 -17.53
C MET A 381 -1.58 -5.91 -16.97
N TYR A 382 -1.88 -5.84 -15.67
CA TYR A 382 -2.12 -4.56 -15.00
C TYR A 382 -0.86 -3.70 -14.94
N GLN A 383 0.29 -4.27 -14.63
CA GLN A 383 1.57 -3.57 -14.64
C GLN A 383 1.90 -3.03 -16.04
N GLU A 384 1.67 -3.82 -17.10
CA GLU A 384 1.83 -3.37 -18.48
C GLU A 384 0.86 -2.22 -18.82
N ALA A 385 -0.40 -2.31 -18.39
CA ALA A 385 -1.37 -1.24 -18.58
C ALA A 385 -0.89 0.05 -17.90
N LEU A 386 -0.42 -0.02 -16.66
CA LEU A 386 0.17 1.12 -15.94
C LEU A 386 1.36 1.71 -16.69
N GLN A 387 2.25 0.87 -17.23
CA GLN A 387 3.44 1.31 -17.96
C GLN A 387 3.08 1.99 -19.29
N GLN A 388 2.22 1.39 -20.10
CA GLN A 388 1.76 1.95 -21.37
C GLN A 388 1.04 3.28 -21.17
N ALA A 389 0.24 3.36 -20.12
CA ALA A 389 -0.50 4.55 -19.80
C ALA A 389 0.48 5.67 -19.36
N ALA A 390 1.54 5.34 -18.62
CA ALA A 390 2.62 6.27 -18.32
C ALA A 390 3.35 6.78 -19.57
N ASP A 391 3.55 5.92 -20.57
CA ASP A 391 4.27 6.22 -21.82
C ASP A 391 3.49 7.14 -22.78
N LYS A 392 2.17 6.95 -22.90
CA LYS A 392 1.29 7.79 -23.75
C LYS A 392 1.29 9.26 -23.34
N ASN A 393 1.68 9.57 -22.10
CA ASN A 393 1.78 10.93 -21.59
C ASN A 393 2.96 11.76 -22.12
N GLU A 394 3.95 11.15 -22.78
CA GLU A 394 5.14 11.86 -23.27
C GLU A 394 5.08 12.22 -24.75
N ALA A 395 4.12 11.71 -25.51
CA ALA A 395 3.99 12.11 -26.91
C ALA A 395 3.69 13.62 -26.97
N PRO A 396 4.58 14.46 -27.52
CA PRO A 396 4.27 15.87 -27.69
C PRO A 396 3.05 15.93 -28.58
N GLY A 397 1.95 16.51 -28.06
CA GLY A 397 0.83 16.89 -28.89
C GLY A 397 1.41 17.73 -30.02
N ARG A 398 1.39 17.20 -31.26
CA ARG A 398 1.69 17.97 -32.45
C ARG A 398 0.73 19.17 -32.44
N VAL A 399 1.23 20.32 -32.04
CA VAL A 399 0.64 21.61 -32.40
C VAL A 399 0.86 21.72 -33.90
N ALA A 400 -0.09 21.19 -34.67
CA ALA A 400 -0.13 21.39 -36.10
C ALA A 400 -0.49 22.86 -36.33
N ASN A 401 0.44 23.59 -36.93
CA ASN A 401 0.28 24.93 -37.47
C ASN A 401 -1.02 25.03 -38.30
N GLN A 402 -1.90 25.95 -37.89
CA GLN A 402 -2.92 26.52 -38.77
C GLN A 402 -3.00 28.03 -38.52
N LEU A 403 -1.91 28.74 -38.84
CA LEU A 403 -1.92 30.18 -39.10
C LEU A 403 -0.85 30.51 -40.16
N GLN A 404 -1.07 30.01 -41.38
CA GLN A 404 -0.51 30.59 -42.60
C GLN A 404 -1.56 30.43 -43.71
N HIS A 405 -2.48 31.40 -43.77
CA HIS A 405 -3.14 31.86 -44.99
C HIS A 405 -3.99 33.09 -44.65
N LEU A 406 -3.31 34.22 -44.41
CA LEU A 406 -3.83 35.56 -44.61
C LEU A 406 -2.61 36.42 -44.96
N GLY A 407 -2.37 36.56 -46.26
CA GLY A 407 -1.22 37.24 -46.81
C GLY A 407 -0.96 36.83 -48.25
N GLU A 408 -1.96 37.02 -49.12
CA GLU A 408 -1.85 37.56 -50.48
C GLU A 408 -3.26 37.84 -51.01
#